data_AF-A0A2A3DSX2-F1
#
_entry.id   AF-A0A2A3DSX2-F1
#
_cell.length_a   1.000
_cell.length_b   1.000
_cell.length_c   1.000
_cell.angle_alpha   90.00
_cell.angle_beta   90.00
_cell.angle_gamma   90.00
#
_symmetry.space_group_name_H-M   'P 1'
#
loop_
_entity.id
_entity.type
_entity.pdbx_description
1 polymer ?
#
loop_
_entity_poly.entity_id
_entity_poly.type
_entity_poly.pdbx_seq_one_letter_code
_entity_poly.pdbx_strand_id
1 'polypeptide(L)'
;MDIADLRATVPEMGASNNDIQRVARLFGYRDRIFEGPHARAAADSAARDQEAVHRNLFARVSALATKVDNADVKSAVDSFATQYVAQVARLVRPNLVVQDSSRFIVASANRVPILTEEDTTNFMAAVESDRDSQYYQDWVALMVAAYVKATRFSDVQMNEEIVRTIIPSVRIATARLETYLMMTGTPEEFELPIAYFKARFGELSAQLDALSKAARAETENVAALQIRLETLGQYGTLFQEKTEAFETDFDNLRSAIEERLKLREATKLWGDTGRSAALAFYISGAILLLMLIAVPSGAFWFRAGILEFLKNIEATMIAGAPTNNDVAATVAALGRLVLITSPLGFVIWLIRLVVRYNTRSLLLMDDARQRVTMLNTYLFLIERDAAVKQDRGAILEALFRRAPGHGGDTVDAPHFTELLRYGQETAPKVN
;
A
#
# COMPACT_ATOMS: atom_id res chain seq x y z
N MET A 1 -19.71 34.60 -45.85
CA MET A 1 -19.60 35.92 -45.20
C MET A 1 -19.18 36.89 -46.29
N ASP A 2 -20.05 37.85 -46.63
CA ASP A 2 -19.79 38.81 -47.71
C ASP A 2 -18.66 39.77 -47.29
N ILE A 3 -17.84 40.23 -48.23
CA ILE A 3 -16.75 41.20 -47.96
C ILE A 3 -17.34 42.52 -47.40
N ALA A 4 -18.60 42.81 -47.73
CA ALA A 4 -19.36 43.93 -47.16
C ALA A 4 -19.61 43.77 -45.64
N ASP A 5 -19.93 42.56 -45.16
CA ASP A 5 -20.20 42.30 -43.72
C ASP A 5 -18.91 42.33 -42.88
N LEU A 6 -17.77 41.95 -43.48
CA LEU A 6 -16.46 42.06 -42.84
C LEU A 6 -16.00 43.53 -42.70
N ARG A 7 -16.45 44.44 -43.58
CA ARG A 7 -16.15 45.87 -43.45
C ARG A 7 -16.91 46.52 -42.30
N ALA A 8 -18.13 46.07 -41.99
CA ALA A 8 -18.97 46.64 -40.95
C ALA A 8 -18.50 46.29 -39.52
N THR A 9 -17.61 45.32 -39.35
CA THR A 9 -17.18 44.80 -38.03
C THR A 9 -15.81 45.32 -37.58
N VAL A 10 -15.07 46.06 -38.42
CA VAL A 10 -13.78 46.63 -38.05
C VAL A 10 -14.00 48.07 -37.53
N PRO A 11 -13.61 48.39 -36.28
CA PRO A 11 -13.71 49.74 -35.74
C PRO A 11 -13.10 50.77 -36.70
N GLU A 12 -13.79 51.88 -36.95
CA GLU A 12 -13.24 52.98 -37.73
C GLU A 12 -12.06 53.61 -36.97
N MET A 13 -10.84 53.47 -37.49
CA MET A 13 -9.72 54.29 -37.05
C MET A 13 -9.88 55.69 -37.65
N GLY A 14 -9.53 56.71 -36.87
CA GLY A 14 -9.44 58.10 -37.34
C GLY A 14 -8.40 58.27 -38.46
N ALA A 15 -7.36 57.43 -38.50
CA ALA A 15 -6.36 57.44 -39.57
C ALA A 15 -6.94 56.96 -40.91
N SER A 16 -6.74 57.77 -41.96
CA SER A 16 -7.26 57.51 -43.30
C SER A 16 -6.44 56.45 -44.06
N ASN A 17 -6.99 55.92 -45.15
CA ASN A 17 -6.23 55.02 -46.05
C ASN A 17 -4.97 55.70 -46.64
N ASN A 18 -4.99 57.02 -46.81
CA ASN A 18 -3.82 57.77 -47.24
C ASN A 18 -2.73 57.77 -46.16
N ASP A 19 -3.11 57.82 -44.88
CA ASP A 19 -2.17 57.73 -43.76
C ASP A 19 -1.54 56.33 -43.70
N ILE A 20 -2.34 55.28 -43.86
CA ILE A 20 -1.86 53.89 -43.95
C ILE A 20 -0.89 53.73 -45.12
N GLN A 21 -1.23 54.27 -46.30
CA GLN A 21 -0.33 54.26 -47.45
C GLN A 21 0.98 55.00 -47.18
N ARG A 22 0.94 56.18 -46.55
CA ARG A 22 2.14 56.96 -46.22
C ARG A 22 3.04 56.22 -45.26
N VAL A 23 2.46 55.66 -44.19
CA VAL A 23 3.19 54.86 -43.19
C VAL A 23 3.77 53.60 -43.84
N ALA A 24 2.99 52.91 -44.67
CA ALA A 24 3.43 51.73 -45.41
C ALA A 24 4.56 52.06 -46.38
N ARG A 25 4.53 53.22 -47.05
CA ARG A 25 5.64 53.68 -47.90
C ARG A 25 6.88 53.99 -47.07
N LEU A 26 6.74 54.75 -45.99
CA LEU A 26 7.87 55.13 -45.13
C LEU A 26 8.65 53.90 -44.65
N PHE A 27 7.94 52.86 -44.18
CA PHE A 27 8.58 51.64 -43.67
C PHE A 27 8.70 50.50 -44.68
N GLY A 28 8.18 50.69 -45.90
CA GLY A 28 8.19 49.69 -46.96
C GLY A 28 9.46 49.68 -47.80
N TYR A 29 10.18 50.80 -47.88
CA TYR A 29 11.45 50.89 -48.61
C TYR A 29 12.58 50.20 -47.82
N ARG A 30 12.95 49.00 -48.27
CA ARG A 30 14.04 48.20 -47.68
C ARG A 30 15.41 48.55 -48.25
N ASP A 31 15.42 48.97 -49.51
CA ASP A 31 16.62 49.31 -50.26
C ASP A 31 16.50 50.74 -50.77
N ARG A 32 17.55 51.54 -50.57
CA ARG A 32 17.61 52.90 -51.10
C ARG A 32 18.74 53.02 -52.11
N ILE A 33 18.40 53.60 -53.26
CA ILE A 33 19.35 53.82 -54.35
C ILE A 33 19.86 55.26 -54.25
N PHE A 34 21.18 55.39 -54.16
CA PHE A 34 21.89 56.66 -54.24
C PHE A 34 22.57 56.73 -55.61
N GLU A 35 22.34 57.83 -56.33
CA GLU A 35 22.89 58.05 -57.67
C GLU A 35 23.72 59.34 -57.72
N GLY A 36 24.75 59.35 -58.58
CA GLY A 36 25.58 60.53 -58.84
C GLY A 36 26.99 60.49 -58.24
N PRO A 37 27.80 61.55 -58.47
CA PRO A 37 29.23 61.57 -58.13
C PRO A 37 29.53 61.48 -56.63
N HIS A 38 28.54 61.75 -55.78
CA HIS A 38 28.64 61.66 -54.32
C HIS A 38 27.77 60.54 -53.72
N ALA A 39 27.25 59.62 -54.54
CA ALA A 39 26.32 58.57 -54.11
C ALA A 39 26.88 57.71 -52.96
N ARG A 40 28.16 57.34 -53.01
CA ARG A 40 28.82 56.59 -51.94
C ARG A 40 28.88 57.37 -50.62
N ALA A 41 29.29 58.64 -50.68
CA ALA A 41 29.37 59.47 -49.48
C ALA A 41 27.98 59.71 -48.87
N ALA A 42 26.95 59.88 -49.70
CA ALA A 42 25.56 59.99 -49.28
C ALA A 42 25.04 58.68 -48.65
N ALA A 43 25.35 57.54 -49.27
CA ALA A 43 25.02 56.22 -48.77
C ALA A 43 25.70 55.92 -47.41
N ASP A 44 26.99 56.23 -47.28
CA ASP A 44 27.76 56.10 -46.04
C ASP A 44 27.27 57.05 -44.94
N SER A 45 26.84 58.27 -45.29
CA SER A 45 26.23 59.19 -44.33
C SER A 45 24.88 58.65 -43.85
N ALA A 46 23.99 58.30 -44.78
CA ALA A 46 22.68 57.74 -44.45
C ALA A 46 22.82 56.51 -43.56
N ALA A 47 23.78 55.63 -43.86
CA ALA A 47 24.15 54.48 -43.05
C ALA A 47 24.53 54.83 -41.59
N ARG A 48 25.44 55.80 -41.41
CA ARG A 48 25.89 56.26 -40.08
C ARG A 48 24.79 56.96 -39.29
N ASP A 49 23.93 57.67 -39.99
CA ASP A 49 22.91 58.53 -39.39
C ASP A 49 21.62 57.75 -39.03
N GLN A 50 21.48 56.47 -39.42
CA GLN A 50 20.26 55.68 -39.19
C GLN A 50 19.81 55.68 -37.73
N GLU A 51 20.74 55.49 -36.78
CA GLU A 51 20.36 55.47 -35.36
C GLU A 51 19.74 56.80 -34.92
N ALA A 52 20.33 57.92 -35.36
CA ALA A 52 19.83 59.25 -35.07
C ALA A 52 18.47 59.49 -35.76
N VAL A 53 18.32 59.10 -37.02
CA VAL A 53 17.08 59.30 -37.80
C VAL A 53 15.91 58.52 -37.19
N HIS A 54 16.10 57.25 -36.81
CA HIS A 54 15.04 56.44 -36.18
C HIS A 54 14.65 56.99 -34.80
N ARG A 55 15.62 57.44 -33.99
CA ARG A 55 15.35 58.10 -32.71
C ARG A 55 14.62 59.44 -32.90
N ASN A 56 15.04 60.25 -33.87
CA ASN A 56 14.40 61.53 -34.19
C ASN A 56 12.95 61.33 -34.66
N LEU A 57 12.70 60.34 -35.52
CA LEU A 57 11.35 59.99 -35.96
C LEU A 57 10.46 59.69 -34.75
N PHE A 58 10.90 58.81 -33.85
CA PHE A 58 10.09 58.44 -32.69
C PHE A 58 10.00 59.51 -31.60
N ALA A 59 10.98 60.42 -31.51
CA ALA A 59 10.85 61.63 -30.70
C ALA A 59 9.72 62.53 -31.24
N ARG A 60 9.59 62.66 -32.56
CA ARG A 60 8.48 63.38 -33.19
C ARG A 60 7.14 62.65 -33.04
N VAL A 61 7.11 61.32 -33.11
CA VAL A 61 5.90 60.51 -32.82
C VAL A 61 5.48 60.67 -31.36
N SER A 62 6.43 60.69 -30.41
CA SER A 62 6.15 60.98 -29.00
C SER A 62 5.59 62.40 -28.80
N ALA A 63 6.12 63.39 -29.51
CA ALA A 63 5.56 64.75 -29.49
C ALA A 63 4.11 64.79 -29.99
N LEU A 64 3.73 63.96 -30.97
CA LEU A 64 2.33 63.84 -31.38
C LEU A 64 1.47 63.14 -30.33
N ALA A 65 2.03 62.19 -29.57
CA ALA A 65 1.31 61.51 -28.50
C ALA A 65 0.89 62.46 -27.36
N THR A 66 1.49 63.66 -27.24
CA THR A 66 1.04 64.67 -26.27
C THR A 66 -0.29 65.32 -26.66
N LYS A 67 -0.75 65.15 -27.91
CA LYS A 67 -2.06 65.62 -28.39
C LYS A 67 -3.19 64.61 -28.12
N VAL A 68 -2.87 63.45 -27.55
CA VAL A 68 -3.84 62.45 -27.11
C VAL A 68 -4.22 62.76 -25.66
N ASP A 69 -5.53 62.76 -25.35
CA ASP A 69 -6.03 63.09 -24.00
C ASP A 69 -5.61 62.07 -22.92
N ASN A 70 -5.03 60.95 -23.33
CA ASN A 70 -4.58 59.88 -22.45
C ASN A 70 -3.06 59.92 -22.25
N ALA A 71 -2.62 60.35 -21.06
CA ALA A 71 -1.20 60.42 -20.69
C ALA A 71 -0.47 59.06 -20.76
N ASP A 72 -1.19 57.93 -20.60
CA ASP A 72 -0.61 56.60 -20.69
C ASP A 72 -0.18 56.24 -22.11
N VAL A 73 -0.80 56.84 -23.13
CA VAL A 73 -0.42 56.68 -24.53
C VAL A 73 0.97 57.28 -24.75
N LYS A 74 1.20 58.50 -24.26
CA LYS A 74 2.52 59.13 -24.33
C LYS A 74 3.60 58.30 -23.61
N SER A 75 3.32 57.85 -22.38
CA SER A 75 4.25 57.02 -21.61
C SER A 75 4.61 55.72 -22.34
N ALA A 76 3.64 55.07 -22.96
CA ALA A 76 3.85 53.86 -23.76
C ALA A 76 4.71 54.14 -25.01
N VAL A 77 4.48 55.25 -25.70
CA VAL A 77 5.28 55.65 -26.88
C VAL A 77 6.71 56.02 -26.49
N ASP A 78 6.90 56.76 -25.40
CA ASP A 78 8.22 57.11 -24.86
C ASP A 78 8.99 55.85 -24.48
N SER A 79 8.32 54.91 -23.82
CA SER A 79 8.91 53.61 -23.46
C SER A 79 9.24 52.77 -24.69
N PHE A 80 8.37 52.78 -25.70
CA PHE A 80 8.61 52.11 -26.98
C PHE A 80 9.82 52.71 -27.73
N ALA A 81 9.91 54.04 -27.79
CA ALA A 81 11.01 54.75 -28.42
C ALA A 81 12.36 54.49 -27.72
N THR A 82 12.38 54.53 -26.39
CA THR A 82 13.60 54.37 -25.60
C THR A 82 14.08 52.93 -25.53
N GLN A 83 13.16 51.95 -25.46
CA GLN A 83 13.52 50.54 -25.26
C GLN A 83 13.57 49.77 -26.58
N TYR A 84 12.53 49.84 -27.41
CA TYR A 84 12.45 49.04 -28.64
C TYR A 84 13.15 49.71 -29.82
N VAL A 85 12.82 50.97 -30.11
CA VAL A 85 13.39 51.69 -31.27
C VAL A 85 14.90 51.84 -31.11
N ALA A 86 15.38 52.19 -29.91
CA ALA A 86 16.82 52.31 -29.67
C ALA A 86 17.57 50.99 -29.85
N GLN A 87 16.98 49.85 -29.48
CA GLN A 87 17.59 48.53 -29.70
C GLN A 87 17.64 48.18 -31.19
N VAL A 88 16.52 48.35 -31.90
CA VAL A 88 16.44 48.09 -33.34
C VAL A 88 17.40 49.02 -34.12
N ALA A 89 17.44 50.30 -33.75
CA ALA A 89 18.28 51.31 -34.39
C ALA A 89 19.78 50.96 -34.33
N ARG A 90 20.25 50.39 -33.22
CA ARG A 90 21.64 49.90 -33.07
C ARG A 90 21.95 48.66 -33.92
N LEU A 91 20.93 47.91 -34.31
CA LEU A 91 21.06 46.72 -35.14
C LEU A 91 20.96 47.03 -36.63
N VAL A 92 20.72 48.28 -37.02
CA VAL A 92 20.74 48.68 -38.42
C VAL A 92 22.18 48.61 -38.91
N ARG A 93 22.49 47.52 -39.60
CA ARG A 93 23.75 47.31 -40.31
C ARG A 93 23.48 47.50 -41.80
N PRO A 94 23.71 48.70 -42.34
CA PRO A 94 23.57 48.94 -43.77
C PRO A 94 24.65 48.13 -44.49
N ASN A 95 24.22 47.36 -45.47
CA ASN A 95 25.09 46.67 -46.41
C ASN A 95 25.12 47.51 -47.69
N LEU A 96 26.29 48.09 -47.99
CA LEU A 96 26.49 48.82 -49.24
C LEU A 96 26.77 47.83 -50.36
N VAL A 97 25.82 47.71 -51.29
CA VAL A 97 25.97 46.91 -52.50
C VAL A 97 26.28 47.87 -53.65
N VAL A 98 27.47 47.75 -54.22
CA VAL A 98 27.87 48.51 -55.42
C VAL A 98 27.23 47.83 -56.62
N GLN A 99 26.34 48.53 -57.31
CA GLN A 99 25.68 48.00 -58.52
C GLN A 99 26.41 48.43 -59.80
N ASP A 100 26.88 49.69 -59.86
CA ASP A 100 27.70 50.25 -60.94
C ASP A 100 28.53 51.44 -60.39
N SER A 101 29.55 51.89 -61.13
CA SER A 101 30.44 53.02 -60.85
C SER A 101 29.76 54.33 -60.42
N SER A 102 28.46 54.50 -60.71
CA SER A 102 27.65 55.68 -60.39
C SER A 102 26.40 55.41 -59.53
N ARG A 103 26.14 54.14 -59.16
CA ARG A 103 24.94 53.71 -58.42
C ARG A 103 25.30 52.83 -57.22
N PHE A 104 24.87 53.28 -56.05
CA PHE A 104 25.03 52.55 -54.80
C PHE A 104 23.66 52.20 -54.24
N ILE A 105 23.44 50.92 -53.95
CA ILE A 105 22.25 50.47 -53.24
C ILE A 105 22.66 50.26 -51.79
N VAL A 106 22.00 50.97 -50.87
CA VAL A 106 22.08 50.63 -49.45
C VAL A 106 20.91 49.71 -49.16
N ALA A 107 21.24 48.46 -48.84
CA ALA A 107 20.27 47.47 -48.41
C ALA A 107 20.50 47.21 -46.92
N SER A 108 19.42 47.11 -46.15
CA SER A 108 19.55 46.76 -44.74
C SER A 108 19.75 45.26 -44.57
N ALA A 109 20.87 44.84 -43.98
CA ALA A 109 21.16 43.41 -43.76
C ALA A 109 20.07 42.72 -42.91
N ASN A 110 19.49 43.47 -41.97
CA ASN A 110 18.46 42.99 -41.05
C ASN A 110 17.05 43.42 -41.47
N ARG A 111 16.88 43.87 -42.72
CA ARG A 111 15.60 44.33 -43.31
C ARG A 111 14.91 45.48 -42.56
N VAL A 112 15.63 46.17 -41.67
CA VAL A 112 15.16 47.39 -41.02
C VAL A 112 15.14 48.52 -42.05
N PRO A 113 14.05 49.32 -42.15
CA PRO A 113 13.93 50.37 -43.16
C PRO A 113 15.04 51.44 -43.02
N ILE A 114 15.55 51.89 -44.17
CA ILE A 114 16.58 52.92 -44.26
C ILE A 114 15.91 54.27 -44.47
N LEU A 115 15.95 55.12 -43.45
CA LEU A 115 15.28 56.41 -43.43
C LEU A 115 16.30 57.56 -43.54
N THR A 116 15.91 58.66 -44.16
CA THR A 116 16.66 59.92 -44.17
C THR A 116 15.91 60.98 -43.37
N GLU A 117 16.60 62.01 -42.91
CA GLU A 117 15.97 63.14 -42.21
C GLU A 117 14.95 63.87 -43.10
N GLU A 118 15.13 63.82 -44.43
CA GLU A 118 14.16 64.33 -45.40
C GLU A 118 12.86 63.50 -45.37
N ASP A 119 12.94 62.16 -45.33
CA ASP A 119 11.72 61.34 -45.26
C ASP A 119 10.96 61.57 -43.96
N THR A 120 11.68 61.63 -42.83
CA THR A 120 11.04 61.87 -41.54
C THR A 120 10.40 63.26 -41.51
N THR A 121 11.05 64.28 -42.07
CA THR A 121 10.50 65.64 -42.13
C THR A 121 9.30 65.73 -43.07
N ASN A 122 9.39 65.19 -44.29
CA ASN A 122 8.29 65.16 -45.25
C ASN A 122 7.09 64.37 -44.74
N PHE A 123 7.37 63.26 -44.05
CA PHE A 123 6.34 62.43 -43.45
C PHE A 123 5.62 63.16 -42.31
N MET A 124 6.36 63.83 -41.42
CA MET A 124 5.77 64.56 -40.29
C MET A 124 4.99 65.81 -40.72
N ALA A 125 5.48 66.54 -41.73
CA ALA A 125 4.77 67.69 -42.29
C ALA A 125 3.37 67.34 -42.81
N ALA A 126 3.17 66.08 -43.21
CA ALA A 126 1.90 65.60 -43.73
C ALA A 126 0.85 65.26 -42.64
N VAL A 127 1.25 65.29 -41.36
CA VAL A 127 0.48 64.82 -40.18
C VAL A 127 0.11 65.98 -39.26
N GLU A 128 0.86 67.09 -39.28
CA GLU A 128 0.73 68.24 -38.38
C GLU A 128 -0.53 69.13 -38.59
N SER A 129 -1.60 68.59 -39.19
CA SER A 129 -2.90 69.30 -39.25
C SER A 129 -3.63 69.28 -37.91
N ASP A 130 -4.40 70.32 -37.58
CA ASP A 130 -5.29 70.32 -36.41
C ASP A 130 -6.38 69.23 -36.56
N ARG A 131 -6.34 68.23 -35.67
CA ARG A 131 -7.12 66.98 -35.73
C ARG A 131 -7.54 66.58 -34.33
N ASP A 132 -8.51 65.68 -34.21
CA ASP A 132 -8.97 65.21 -32.92
C ASP A 132 -7.96 64.27 -32.23
N SER A 133 -8.14 64.12 -30.91
CA SER A 133 -7.33 63.26 -30.05
C SER A 133 -7.31 61.80 -30.51
N GLN A 134 -8.44 61.29 -31.01
CA GLN A 134 -8.58 59.93 -31.53
C GLN A 134 -7.72 59.70 -32.79
N TYR A 135 -7.66 60.65 -33.72
CA TYR A 135 -6.78 60.57 -34.88
C TYR A 135 -5.32 60.39 -34.45
N TYR A 136 -4.84 61.17 -33.48
CA TYR A 136 -3.46 61.07 -33.01
C TYR A 136 -3.17 59.72 -32.33
N GLN A 137 -4.11 59.17 -31.55
CA GLN A 137 -3.96 57.85 -30.95
C GLN A 137 -3.85 56.74 -32.02
N ASP A 138 -4.74 56.77 -33.00
CA ASP A 138 -4.76 55.78 -34.09
C ASP A 138 -3.52 55.90 -34.99
N TRP A 139 -3.06 57.13 -35.22
CA TRP A 139 -1.87 57.39 -36.01
C TRP A 139 -0.59 56.93 -35.30
N VAL A 140 -0.46 57.21 -34.00
CA VAL A 140 0.63 56.70 -33.16
C VAL A 140 0.64 55.16 -33.17
N ALA A 141 -0.52 54.54 -33.00
CA ALA A 141 -0.66 53.10 -33.03
C ALA A 141 -0.27 52.51 -34.39
N LEU A 142 -0.61 53.19 -35.48
CA LEU A 142 -0.23 52.82 -36.84
C LEU A 142 1.29 52.92 -37.08
N MET A 143 1.94 53.94 -36.54
CA MET A 143 3.40 54.08 -36.58
C MET A 143 4.10 52.95 -35.83
N VAL A 144 3.65 52.65 -34.61
CA VAL A 144 4.18 51.55 -33.80
C VAL A 144 3.97 50.22 -34.53
N ALA A 145 2.75 49.95 -35.02
CA ALA A 145 2.42 48.74 -35.76
C ALA A 145 3.31 48.56 -37.00
N ALA A 146 3.48 49.62 -37.79
CA ALA A 146 4.28 49.56 -39.01
C ALA A 146 5.78 49.39 -38.71
N TYR A 147 6.29 50.04 -37.68
CA TYR A 147 7.68 49.89 -37.28
C TYR A 147 7.98 48.49 -36.76
N VAL A 148 7.16 47.95 -35.84
CA VAL A 148 7.29 46.58 -35.34
C VAL A 148 7.23 45.58 -36.50
N LYS A 149 6.31 45.79 -37.44
CA LYS A 149 6.20 44.93 -38.62
C LYS A 149 7.43 45.00 -39.52
N ALA A 150 7.95 46.20 -39.77
CA ALA A 150 9.14 46.40 -40.61
C ALA A 150 10.41 45.83 -39.96
N THR A 151 10.42 45.72 -38.63
CA THR A 151 11.59 45.33 -37.84
C THR A 151 11.48 43.90 -37.27
N ARG A 152 10.43 43.15 -37.62
CA ARG A 152 10.16 41.78 -37.12
C ARG A 152 11.28 40.76 -37.37
N PHE A 153 12.22 41.06 -38.26
CA PHE A 153 13.36 40.22 -38.60
C PHE A 153 14.66 40.63 -37.87
N SER A 154 14.61 41.62 -36.99
CA SER A 154 15.80 42.16 -36.30
C SER A 154 16.22 41.38 -35.04
N ASP A 155 15.66 40.20 -34.79
CA ASP A 155 15.77 39.41 -33.53
C ASP A 155 15.32 40.14 -32.24
N VAL A 156 14.94 41.42 -32.32
CA VAL A 156 14.41 42.18 -31.18
C VAL A 156 12.94 41.85 -30.96
N GLN A 157 12.64 41.23 -29.82
CA GLN A 157 11.28 41.02 -29.37
C GLN A 157 10.74 42.28 -28.69
N MET A 158 9.56 42.74 -29.12
CA MET A 158 8.85 43.82 -28.44
C MET A 158 8.25 43.27 -27.14
N ASN A 159 8.63 43.83 -25.99
CA ASN A 159 7.94 43.54 -24.75
C ASN A 159 6.53 44.18 -24.82
N GLU A 160 5.49 43.35 -24.83
CA GLU A 160 4.09 43.80 -24.90
C GLU A 160 3.72 44.72 -23.74
N GLU A 161 4.36 44.59 -22.59
CA GLU A 161 4.11 45.44 -21.41
C GLU A 161 4.39 46.92 -21.70
N ILE A 162 5.37 47.21 -22.55
CA ILE A 162 5.77 48.58 -22.95
C ILE A 162 4.63 49.30 -23.66
N VAL A 163 3.85 48.59 -24.46
CA VAL A 163 2.79 49.15 -25.31
C VAL A 163 1.39 48.83 -24.78
N ARG A 164 1.27 48.29 -23.55
CA ARG A 164 0.02 47.72 -23.00
C ARG A 164 -1.21 48.61 -23.20
N THR A 165 -1.06 49.91 -22.99
CA THR A 165 -2.15 50.90 -23.07
C THR A 165 -2.61 51.18 -24.50
N ILE A 166 -1.74 50.96 -25.49
CA ILE A 166 -2.02 51.14 -26.92
C ILE A 166 -2.17 49.81 -27.68
N ILE A 167 -1.98 48.64 -27.03
CA ILE A 167 -2.08 47.32 -27.67
C ILE A 167 -3.35 47.17 -28.52
N PRO A 168 -4.56 47.54 -28.05
CA PRO A 168 -5.77 47.38 -28.86
C PRO A 168 -5.70 48.18 -30.17
N SER A 169 -5.30 49.45 -30.10
CA SER A 169 -5.13 50.32 -31.28
C SER A 169 -4.01 49.80 -32.18
N VAL A 170 -2.89 49.33 -31.63
CA VAL A 170 -1.77 48.75 -32.39
C VAL A 170 -2.20 47.48 -33.11
N ARG A 171 -3.00 46.61 -32.50
CA ARG A 171 -3.55 45.40 -33.15
C ARG A 171 -4.48 45.74 -34.30
N ILE A 172 -5.39 46.71 -34.12
CA ILE A 172 -6.28 47.18 -35.19
C ILE A 172 -5.46 47.78 -36.33
N ALA A 173 -4.48 48.63 -36.01
CA ALA A 173 -3.61 49.23 -37.01
C ALA A 173 -2.73 48.20 -37.74
N THR A 174 -2.27 47.16 -37.03
CA THR A 174 -1.53 46.02 -37.63
C THR A 174 -2.40 45.30 -38.64
N ALA A 175 -3.63 44.94 -38.26
CA ALA A 175 -4.57 44.27 -39.15
C ALA A 175 -4.91 45.12 -40.39
N ARG A 176 -5.14 46.43 -40.22
CA ARG A 176 -5.38 47.35 -41.35
C ARG A 176 -4.17 47.49 -42.26
N LEU A 177 -2.97 47.65 -41.68
CA LEU A 177 -1.72 47.73 -42.44
C LEU A 177 -1.45 46.42 -43.21
N GLU A 178 -1.70 45.26 -42.60
CA GLU A 178 -1.66 43.97 -43.27
C GLU A 178 -2.65 43.91 -44.42
N THR A 179 -3.90 44.25 -44.18
CA THR A 179 -4.93 44.26 -45.22
C THR A 179 -4.56 45.17 -46.39
N TYR A 180 -4.03 46.38 -46.10
CA TYR A 180 -3.55 47.32 -47.11
C TYR A 180 -2.40 46.73 -47.93
N LEU A 181 -1.37 46.20 -47.27
CA LEU A 181 -0.26 45.54 -47.97
C LEU A 181 -0.73 44.33 -48.75
N MET A 182 -1.76 43.62 -48.27
CA MET A 182 -2.28 42.48 -49.01
C MET A 182 -3.01 42.89 -50.29
N MET A 183 -3.74 43.99 -50.25
CA MET A 183 -4.45 44.54 -51.41
C MET A 183 -3.51 45.23 -52.41
N THR A 184 -2.33 45.65 -51.98
CA THR A 184 -1.38 46.44 -52.80
C THR A 184 -0.10 45.70 -53.17
N GLY A 185 0.20 44.56 -52.53
CA GLY A 185 1.38 43.75 -52.77
C GLY A 185 1.31 42.94 -54.07
N THR A 186 2.46 42.68 -54.67
CA THR A 186 2.59 41.80 -55.84
C THR A 186 2.45 40.31 -55.42
N PRO A 187 1.84 39.43 -56.24
CA PRO A 187 1.56 38.04 -55.89
C PRO A 187 2.75 37.22 -55.37
N GLU A 188 3.97 37.54 -55.80
CA GLU A 188 5.21 36.84 -55.39
C GLU A 188 5.54 36.97 -53.89
N GLU A 189 5.06 38.00 -53.20
CA GLU A 189 5.37 38.20 -51.77
C GLU A 189 4.57 37.28 -50.83
N PHE A 190 3.54 36.61 -51.34
CA PHE A 190 2.60 35.81 -50.56
C PHE A 190 2.87 34.31 -50.52
N GLU A 191 3.67 33.78 -51.45
CA GLU A 191 3.90 32.33 -51.51
C GLU A 191 4.65 31.81 -50.29
N LEU A 192 5.63 32.57 -49.80
CA LEU A 192 6.46 32.21 -48.65
C LEU A 192 5.65 32.09 -47.34
N PRO A 193 4.83 33.08 -46.94
CA PRO A 193 3.97 32.98 -45.76
C PRO A 193 2.98 31.81 -45.84
N ILE A 194 2.38 31.56 -47.01
CA ILE A 194 1.40 30.47 -47.18
C ILE A 194 2.08 29.11 -47.04
N ALA A 195 3.26 28.94 -47.63
CA ALA A 195 4.06 27.72 -47.50
C ALA A 195 4.43 27.44 -46.03
N TYR A 196 4.87 28.47 -45.31
CA TYR A 196 5.18 28.37 -43.88
C TYR A 196 3.95 28.00 -43.04
N PHE A 197 2.79 28.62 -43.32
CA PHE A 197 1.56 28.33 -42.58
C PHE A 197 1.08 26.89 -42.80
N LYS A 198 1.16 26.38 -44.04
CA LYS A 198 0.85 24.98 -44.36
C LYS A 198 1.77 24.00 -43.63
N ALA A 199 3.08 24.26 -43.61
CA ALA A 199 4.04 23.43 -42.90
C ALA A 199 3.71 23.36 -41.40
N ARG A 200 3.41 24.52 -40.79
CA ARG A 200 3.08 24.58 -39.36
C ARG A 200 1.77 23.89 -39.01
N PHE A 201 0.75 23.97 -39.88
CA PHE A 201 -0.48 23.19 -39.69
C PHE A 201 -0.25 21.68 -39.78
N GLY A 202 0.63 21.23 -40.69
CA GLY A 202 1.03 19.82 -40.78
C GLY A 202 1.74 19.33 -39.51
N GLU A 203 2.59 20.16 -38.92
CA GLU A 203 3.24 19.84 -37.65
C GLU A 203 2.23 19.78 -36.49
N LEU A 204 1.31 20.75 -36.43
CA LEU A 204 0.31 20.82 -35.36
C LEU A 204 -0.67 19.62 -35.42
N SER A 205 -1.05 19.19 -36.63
CA SER A 205 -1.91 18.02 -36.80
C SER A 205 -1.20 16.73 -36.40
N ALA A 206 0.10 16.60 -36.70
CA ALA A 206 0.91 15.46 -36.25
C ALA A 206 1.06 15.42 -34.72
N GLN A 207 1.23 16.58 -34.07
CA GLN A 207 1.25 16.67 -32.61
C GLN A 207 -0.08 16.28 -31.97
N LEU A 208 -1.21 16.75 -32.53
CA LEU A 208 -2.55 16.37 -32.09
C LEU A 208 -2.80 14.87 -32.21
N ASP A 209 -2.36 14.25 -33.31
CA ASP A 209 -2.51 12.81 -33.51
C ASP A 209 -1.66 12.01 -32.51
N ALA A 210 -0.43 12.44 -32.25
CA ALA A 210 0.43 11.83 -31.23
C ALA A 210 -0.16 11.95 -29.81
N LEU A 211 -0.72 13.12 -29.48
CA LEU A 211 -1.34 13.36 -28.17
C LEU A 211 -2.62 12.54 -27.99
N SER A 212 -3.41 12.36 -29.06
CA SER A 212 -4.58 11.50 -29.05
C SER A 212 -4.23 10.02 -28.82
N LYS A 213 -3.12 9.54 -29.41
CA LYS A 213 -2.59 8.18 -29.19
C LYS A 213 -2.09 7.99 -27.77
N ALA A 214 -1.37 8.98 -27.23
CA ALA A 214 -0.92 8.96 -25.83
C ALA A 214 -2.11 8.94 -24.85
N ALA A 215 -3.14 9.73 -25.10
CA ALA A 215 -4.36 9.74 -24.28
C ALA A 215 -5.07 8.37 -24.30
N ARG A 216 -5.15 7.70 -25.46
CA ARG A 216 -5.71 6.35 -25.57
C ARG A 216 -4.88 5.32 -24.79
N ALA A 217 -3.55 5.38 -24.92
CA ALA A 217 -2.65 4.49 -24.17
C ALA A 217 -2.83 4.65 -22.65
N GLU A 218 -3.00 5.89 -22.15
CA GLU A 218 -3.27 6.08 -20.72
C GLU A 218 -4.64 5.58 -20.28
N THR A 219 -5.68 5.68 -21.12
CA THR A 219 -6.97 5.09 -20.78
C THR A 219 -6.90 3.56 -20.66
N GLU A 220 -6.09 2.88 -21.49
CA GLU A 220 -5.85 1.44 -21.37
C GLU A 220 -5.09 1.09 -20.08
N ASN A 221 -4.09 1.89 -19.69
CA ASN A 221 -3.36 1.71 -18.44
C ASN A 221 -4.28 1.85 -17.21
N VAL A 222 -5.18 2.84 -17.22
CA VAL A 222 -6.17 3.03 -16.14
C VAL A 222 -7.10 1.82 -16.03
N ALA A 223 -7.59 1.30 -17.15
CA ALA A 223 -8.41 0.08 -17.16
C ALA A 223 -7.64 -1.14 -16.60
N ALA A 224 -6.37 -1.29 -16.97
CA ALA A 224 -5.51 -2.36 -16.44
C ALA A 224 -5.25 -2.21 -14.93
N LEU A 225 -5.06 -0.98 -14.44
CA LEU A 225 -4.91 -0.70 -13.00
C LEU A 225 -6.20 -1.03 -12.23
N GLN A 226 -7.36 -0.75 -12.80
CA GLN A 226 -8.65 -1.07 -12.18
C GLN A 226 -8.83 -2.58 -12.01
N ILE A 227 -8.51 -3.38 -13.04
CA ILE A 227 -8.51 -4.85 -12.95
C ILE A 227 -7.51 -5.33 -11.87
N ARG A 228 -6.35 -4.68 -11.76
CA ARG A 228 -5.34 -5.03 -10.74
C ARG A 228 -5.81 -4.72 -9.32
N LEU A 229 -6.57 -3.64 -9.11
CA LEU A 229 -7.18 -3.32 -7.82
C LEU A 229 -8.28 -4.32 -7.45
N GLU A 230 -9.11 -4.72 -8.41
CA GLU A 230 -10.17 -5.71 -8.19
C GLU A 230 -9.60 -7.08 -7.81
N THR A 231 -8.56 -7.53 -8.53
CA THR A 231 -7.84 -8.78 -8.20
C THR A 231 -7.16 -8.72 -6.83
N LEU A 232 -6.52 -7.59 -6.47
CA LEU A 232 -5.98 -7.40 -5.11
C LEU A 232 -7.07 -7.45 -4.03
N GLY A 233 -8.26 -6.91 -4.31
CA GLY A 233 -9.43 -7.03 -3.44
C GLY A 233 -9.82 -8.48 -3.20
N GLN A 234 -9.91 -9.29 -4.27
CA GLN A 234 -10.19 -10.72 -4.17
C GLN A 234 -9.12 -11.49 -3.40
N TYR A 235 -7.83 -11.14 -3.59
CA TYR A 235 -6.74 -11.73 -2.78
C TYR A 235 -6.85 -11.33 -1.30
N GLY A 236 -7.29 -10.11 -1.00
CA GLY A 236 -7.54 -9.66 0.36
C GLY A 236 -8.62 -10.48 1.05
N THR A 237 -9.75 -10.73 0.39
CA THR A 237 -10.83 -11.54 0.97
C THR A 237 -10.43 -12.99 1.14
N LEU A 238 -9.73 -13.59 0.17
CA LEU A 238 -9.20 -14.96 0.28
C LEU A 238 -8.16 -15.09 1.40
N PHE A 239 -7.32 -14.06 1.59
CA PHE A 239 -6.34 -14.04 2.67
C PHE A 239 -7.03 -13.96 4.03
N GLN A 240 -8.07 -13.13 4.17
CA GLN A 240 -8.87 -13.05 5.39
C GLN A 240 -9.55 -14.39 5.70
N GLU A 241 -10.22 -15.00 4.73
CA GLU A 241 -10.88 -16.31 4.88
C GLU A 241 -9.87 -17.39 5.32
N LYS A 242 -8.67 -17.42 4.71
CA LYS A 242 -7.59 -18.33 5.12
C LYS A 242 -7.06 -18.04 6.52
N THR A 243 -7.04 -16.78 6.93
CA THR A 243 -6.57 -16.39 8.27
C THR A 243 -7.58 -16.83 9.34
N GLU A 244 -8.88 -16.64 9.10
CA GLU A 244 -9.96 -17.09 9.99
C GLU A 244 -9.99 -18.63 10.09
N ALA A 245 -9.80 -19.34 8.97
CA ALA A 245 -9.65 -20.79 8.96
C ALA A 245 -8.42 -21.24 9.76
N PHE A 246 -7.28 -20.56 9.59
CA PHE A 246 -6.05 -20.87 10.32
C PHE A 246 -6.18 -20.62 11.83
N GLU A 247 -6.86 -19.55 12.24
CA GLU A 247 -7.11 -19.26 13.66
C GLU A 247 -7.99 -20.36 14.28
N THR A 248 -9.02 -20.79 13.56
CA THR A 248 -9.88 -21.91 13.96
C THR A 248 -9.09 -23.22 14.09
N ASP A 249 -8.23 -23.52 13.11
CA ASP A 249 -7.36 -24.71 13.14
C ASP A 249 -6.36 -24.67 14.28
N PHE A 250 -5.81 -23.49 14.58
CA PHE A 250 -4.87 -23.28 15.68
C PHE A 250 -5.55 -23.49 17.04
N ASP A 251 -6.76 -22.97 17.24
CA ASP A 251 -7.54 -23.18 18.46
C ASP A 251 -7.93 -24.65 18.64
N ASN A 252 -8.31 -25.33 17.56
CA ASN A 252 -8.57 -26.77 17.57
C ASN A 252 -7.31 -27.57 17.95
N LEU A 253 -6.15 -27.22 17.38
CA LEU A 253 -4.87 -27.85 17.69
C LEU A 253 -4.48 -27.62 19.16
N ARG A 254 -4.62 -26.39 19.66
CA ARG A 254 -4.33 -26.03 21.05
C ARG A 254 -5.20 -26.86 22.00
N SER A 255 -6.51 -26.92 21.75
CA SER A 255 -7.46 -27.69 22.56
C SER A 255 -7.10 -29.18 22.56
N ALA A 256 -6.74 -29.73 21.39
CA ALA A 256 -6.28 -31.12 21.29
C ALA A 256 -4.98 -31.37 22.07
N ILE A 257 -4.00 -30.45 22.03
CA ILE A 257 -2.76 -30.56 22.82
C ILE A 257 -3.05 -30.51 24.32
N GLU A 258 -3.89 -29.57 24.77
CA GLU A 258 -4.28 -29.45 26.17
C GLU A 258 -4.99 -30.72 26.68
N GLU A 259 -5.87 -31.31 25.86
CA GLU A 259 -6.52 -32.59 26.14
C GLU A 259 -5.50 -33.74 26.24
N ARG A 260 -4.56 -33.84 25.28
CA ARG A 260 -3.49 -34.86 25.32
C ARG A 260 -2.60 -34.74 26.55
N LEU A 261 -2.27 -33.53 26.98
CA LEU A 261 -1.44 -33.30 28.16
C LEU A 261 -2.15 -33.81 29.44
N LYS A 262 -3.43 -33.46 29.61
CA LYS A 262 -4.24 -33.95 30.74
C LYS A 262 -4.35 -35.47 30.77
N LEU A 263 -4.57 -36.09 29.60
CA LEU A 263 -4.67 -37.55 29.49
C LEU A 263 -3.32 -38.24 29.76
N ARG A 264 -2.20 -37.65 29.33
CA ARG A 264 -0.86 -38.21 29.57
C ARG A 264 -0.53 -38.28 31.06
N GLU A 265 -0.92 -37.27 31.84
CA GLU A 265 -0.76 -37.27 33.29
C GLU A 265 -1.56 -38.41 33.94
N ALA A 266 -2.83 -38.58 33.52
CA ALA A 266 -3.67 -39.68 33.99
C ALA A 266 -3.08 -41.05 33.63
N THR A 267 -2.62 -41.24 32.38
CA THR A 267 -1.99 -42.50 31.94
C THR A 267 -0.73 -42.81 32.73
N LYS A 268 0.10 -41.78 33.02
CA LYS A 268 1.30 -41.94 33.83
C LYS A 268 0.96 -42.36 35.27
N LEU A 269 0.00 -41.68 35.89
CA LEU A 269 -0.44 -41.98 37.26
C LEU A 269 -0.92 -43.44 37.40
N TRP A 270 -1.78 -43.89 36.49
CA TRP A 270 -2.29 -45.27 36.50
C TRP A 270 -1.19 -46.29 36.15
N GLY A 271 -0.28 -45.95 35.24
CA GLY A 271 0.89 -46.77 34.93
C GLY A 271 1.80 -46.99 36.15
N ASP A 272 2.09 -45.93 36.90
CA ASP A 272 2.92 -45.99 38.11
C ASP A 272 2.20 -46.73 39.25
N THR A 273 0.89 -46.55 39.38
CA THR A 273 0.05 -47.31 40.32
C THR A 273 0.07 -48.81 39.99
N GLY A 274 -0.10 -49.16 38.72
CA GLY A 274 -0.07 -50.54 38.24
C GLY A 274 1.29 -51.22 38.46
N ARG A 275 2.40 -50.50 38.24
CA ARG A 275 3.76 -50.99 38.54
C ARG A 275 3.97 -51.22 40.02
N SER A 276 3.51 -50.29 40.86
CA SER A 276 3.62 -50.41 42.32
C SER A 276 2.81 -51.59 42.85
N ALA A 277 1.59 -51.79 42.35
CA ALA A 277 0.74 -52.93 42.67
C ALA A 277 1.33 -54.26 42.18
N ALA A 278 1.92 -54.29 40.98
CA ALA A 278 2.61 -55.46 40.46
C ALA A 278 3.81 -55.85 41.34
N LEU A 279 4.62 -54.86 41.74
CA LEU A 279 5.75 -55.08 42.65
C LEU A 279 5.27 -55.63 44.00
N ALA A 280 4.21 -55.04 44.59
CA ALA A 280 3.60 -55.54 45.82
C ALA A 280 3.05 -56.98 45.68
N PHE A 281 2.47 -57.33 44.54
CA PHE A 281 2.02 -58.68 44.21
C PHE A 281 3.20 -59.66 44.17
N TYR A 282 4.28 -59.34 43.46
CA TYR A 282 5.46 -60.22 43.37
C TYR A 282 6.17 -60.38 44.72
N ILE A 283 6.34 -59.31 45.49
CA ILE A 283 6.94 -59.40 46.83
C ILE A 283 6.08 -60.25 47.76
N SER A 284 4.77 -60.01 47.81
CA SER A 284 3.87 -60.81 48.66
C SER A 284 3.82 -62.28 48.23
N GLY A 285 3.84 -62.56 46.93
CA GLY A 285 3.95 -63.92 46.40
C GLY A 285 5.27 -64.60 46.78
N ALA A 286 6.39 -63.88 46.71
CA ALA A 286 7.69 -64.37 47.14
C ALA A 286 7.72 -64.68 48.65
N ILE A 287 7.13 -63.81 49.48
CA ILE A 287 6.99 -64.04 50.94
C ILE A 287 6.10 -65.27 51.21
N LEU A 288 4.99 -65.42 50.48
CA LEU A 288 4.11 -66.58 50.61
C LEU A 288 4.85 -67.89 50.27
N LEU A 289 5.58 -67.89 49.15
CA LEU A 289 6.38 -69.04 48.71
C LEU A 289 7.50 -69.36 49.71
N LEU A 290 8.19 -68.33 50.21
CA LEU A 290 9.18 -68.46 51.26
C LEU A 290 8.56 -69.07 52.51
N MET A 291 7.40 -68.61 52.98
CA MET A 291 6.72 -69.19 54.16
C MET A 291 6.32 -70.65 53.93
N LEU A 292 5.79 -70.97 52.75
CA LEU A 292 5.35 -72.31 52.42
C LEU A 292 6.51 -73.32 52.39
N ILE A 293 7.72 -72.87 52.06
CA ILE A 293 8.94 -73.69 52.06
C ILE A 293 9.61 -73.67 53.44
N ALA A 294 9.75 -72.50 54.05
CA ALA A 294 10.49 -72.29 55.29
C ALA A 294 9.81 -72.94 56.49
N VAL A 295 8.48 -72.92 56.59
CA VAL A 295 7.77 -73.52 57.74
C VAL A 295 7.96 -75.04 57.76
N PRO A 296 7.69 -75.81 56.69
CA PRO A 296 7.95 -77.26 56.69
C PRO A 296 9.44 -77.60 56.81
N SER A 297 10.31 -76.86 56.13
CA SER A 297 11.76 -77.13 56.18
C SER A 297 12.33 -76.86 57.57
N GLY A 298 11.92 -75.76 58.21
CA GLY A 298 12.26 -75.44 59.59
C GLY A 298 11.74 -76.50 60.56
N ALA A 299 10.48 -76.93 60.42
CA ALA A 299 9.93 -78.02 61.22
C ALA A 299 10.74 -79.33 61.05
N PHE A 300 11.21 -79.61 59.83
CA PHE A 300 12.05 -80.78 59.55
C PHE A 300 13.45 -80.67 60.17
N TRP A 301 14.13 -79.53 60.06
CA TRP A 301 15.46 -79.31 60.64
C TRP A 301 15.44 -79.31 62.16
N PHE A 302 14.46 -78.63 62.77
CA PHE A 302 14.34 -78.51 64.23
C PHE A 302 13.53 -79.64 64.88
N ARG A 303 13.22 -80.71 64.14
CA ARG A 303 12.39 -81.83 64.63
C ARG A 303 12.86 -82.38 65.98
N ALA A 304 14.17 -82.49 66.19
CA ALA A 304 14.73 -83.01 67.44
C ALA A 304 14.45 -82.07 68.62
N GLY A 305 14.72 -80.77 68.45
CA GLY A 305 14.45 -79.76 69.47
C GLY A 305 12.96 -79.59 69.76
N ILE A 306 12.09 -79.68 68.74
CA ILE A 306 10.64 -79.65 68.91
C ILE A 306 10.17 -80.86 69.74
N LEU A 307 10.67 -82.07 69.43
CA LEU A 307 10.34 -83.28 70.19
C LEU A 307 10.85 -83.22 71.64
N GLU A 308 12.03 -82.66 71.86
CA GLU A 308 12.59 -82.47 73.20
C GLU A 308 11.80 -81.43 74.01
N PHE A 309 11.45 -80.30 73.41
CA PHE A 309 10.59 -79.28 74.02
C PHE A 309 9.21 -79.84 74.40
N LEU A 310 8.60 -80.63 73.49
CA LEU A 310 7.36 -81.34 73.75
C LEU A 310 7.48 -82.30 74.94
N LYS A 311 8.57 -83.06 75.02
CA LYS A 311 8.85 -83.97 76.16
C LYS A 311 9.02 -83.21 77.48
N ASN A 312 9.72 -82.07 77.47
CA ASN A 312 9.93 -81.26 78.66
C ASN A 312 8.62 -80.63 79.18
N ILE A 313 7.75 -80.17 78.27
CA ILE A 313 6.42 -79.67 78.64
C ILE A 313 5.53 -80.81 79.14
N GLU A 314 5.57 -81.97 78.49
CA GLU A 314 4.84 -83.15 78.96
C GLU A 314 5.26 -83.55 80.38
N ALA A 315 6.56 -83.61 80.66
CA ALA A 315 7.08 -83.91 81.99
C ALA A 315 6.63 -82.87 83.04
N THR A 316 6.64 -81.58 82.69
CA THR A 316 6.21 -80.48 83.57
C THR A 316 4.70 -80.51 83.84
N MET A 317 3.89 -80.84 82.81
CA MET A 317 2.43 -80.93 82.91
C MET A 317 1.99 -82.14 83.76
N ILE A 318 2.67 -83.29 83.63
CA ILE A 318 2.42 -84.47 84.45
C ILE A 318 2.80 -84.23 85.92
N ALA A 319 3.92 -83.54 86.18
CA ALA A 319 4.36 -83.21 87.53
C ALA A 319 3.41 -82.25 88.28
N GLY A 320 2.62 -81.44 87.55
CA GLY A 320 1.64 -80.50 88.12
C GLY A 320 0.21 -81.05 88.26
N ALA A 321 -0.07 -82.27 87.81
CA ALA A 321 -1.42 -82.84 87.83
C ALA A 321 -1.74 -83.58 89.16
N PRO A 322 -2.96 -83.47 89.73
CA PRO A 322 -3.37 -84.23 90.90
C PRO A 322 -3.37 -85.75 90.62
N THR A 323 -3.12 -86.57 91.65
CA THR A 323 -2.79 -88.03 91.63
C THR A 323 -3.78 -88.97 90.93
N ASN A 324 -4.82 -88.46 90.26
CA ASN A 324 -5.73 -89.25 89.44
C ASN A 324 -5.17 -89.39 88.02
N ASN A 325 -4.69 -90.60 87.70
CA ASN A 325 -4.01 -90.94 86.44
C ASN A 325 -4.80 -90.53 85.19
N ASP A 326 -6.13 -90.65 85.21
CA ASP A 326 -7.00 -90.35 84.06
C ASP A 326 -7.13 -88.85 83.77
N VAL A 327 -7.15 -88.02 84.83
CA VAL A 327 -7.26 -86.56 84.69
C VAL A 327 -5.92 -86.00 84.19
N ALA A 328 -4.79 -86.50 84.71
CA ALA A 328 -3.46 -86.11 84.27
C ALA A 328 -3.23 -86.44 82.77
N ALA A 329 -3.64 -87.64 82.32
CA ALA A 329 -3.53 -88.04 80.92
C ALA A 329 -4.37 -87.15 79.99
N THR A 330 -5.57 -86.77 80.41
CA THR A 330 -6.46 -85.89 79.62
C THR A 330 -5.91 -84.47 79.50
N VAL A 331 -5.38 -83.90 80.59
CA VAL A 331 -4.76 -82.57 80.60
C VAL A 331 -3.49 -82.55 79.73
N ALA A 332 -2.67 -83.60 79.81
CA ALA A 332 -1.48 -83.72 78.97
C ALA A 332 -1.83 -83.84 77.47
N ALA A 333 -2.86 -84.62 77.12
CA ALA A 333 -3.35 -84.75 75.75
C ALA A 333 -3.90 -83.42 75.19
N LEU A 334 -4.71 -82.70 75.98
CA LEU A 334 -5.22 -81.38 75.60
C LEU A 334 -4.09 -80.35 75.46
N GLY A 335 -3.11 -80.38 76.36
CA GLY A 335 -1.92 -79.52 76.28
C GLY A 335 -1.12 -79.71 75.00
N ARG A 336 -0.87 -80.97 74.61
CA ARG A 336 -0.20 -81.29 73.33
C ARG A 336 -1.01 -80.81 72.13
N LEU A 337 -2.33 -81.00 72.17
CA LEU A 337 -3.22 -80.55 71.10
C LEU A 337 -3.14 -79.02 70.95
N VAL A 338 -3.28 -78.26 72.04
CA VAL A 338 -3.22 -76.79 72.01
C VAL A 338 -1.85 -76.30 71.55
N LEU A 339 -0.76 -76.93 72.01
CA LEU A 339 0.60 -76.55 71.67
C LEU A 339 0.94 -76.80 70.20
N ILE A 340 0.40 -77.85 69.58
CA ILE A 340 0.59 -78.12 68.14
C ILE A 340 -0.37 -77.27 67.29
N THR A 341 -1.62 -77.11 67.73
CA THR A 341 -2.66 -76.40 66.95
C THR A 341 -2.49 -74.89 66.96
N SER A 342 -1.97 -74.29 68.04
CA SER A 342 -1.80 -72.83 68.14
C SER A 342 -0.80 -72.26 67.10
N PRO A 343 0.43 -72.79 66.95
CA PRO A 343 1.35 -72.35 65.89
C PRO A 343 0.82 -72.61 64.49
N LEU A 344 0.14 -73.75 64.28
CA LEU A 344 -0.47 -74.08 62.99
C LEU A 344 -1.58 -73.08 62.63
N GLY A 345 -2.45 -72.76 63.59
CA GLY A 345 -3.50 -71.75 63.43
C GLY A 345 -2.92 -70.38 63.14
N PHE A 346 -1.82 -69.99 63.80
CA PHE A 346 -1.12 -68.74 63.53
C PHE A 346 -0.55 -68.68 62.11
N VAL A 347 0.08 -69.76 61.63
CA VAL A 347 0.59 -69.85 60.25
C VAL A 347 -0.56 -69.77 59.23
N ILE A 348 -1.66 -70.49 59.46
CA ILE A 348 -2.85 -70.41 58.58
C ILE A 348 -3.41 -68.99 58.54
N TRP A 349 -3.48 -68.32 59.69
CA TRP A 349 -3.94 -66.94 59.78
C TRP A 349 -3.01 -65.98 59.03
N LEU A 350 -1.70 -66.14 59.16
CA LEU A 350 -0.70 -65.34 58.46
C LEU A 350 -0.76 -65.55 56.94
N ILE A 351 -0.87 -66.81 56.49
CA ILE A 351 -1.10 -67.16 55.09
C ILE A 351 -2.36 -66.46 54.58
N ARG A 352 -3.46 -66.51 55.34
CA ARG A 352 -4.72 -65.83 54.97
C ARG A 352 -4.55 -64.32 54.80
N LEU A 353 -3.77 -63.66 55.66
CA LEU A 353 -3.46 -62.23 55.50
C LEU A 353 -2.65 -61.94 54.24
N VAL A 354 -1.60 -62.73 53.99
CA VAL A 354 -0.75 -62.57 52.80
C VAL A 354 -1.56 -62.82 51.52
N VAL A 355 -2.38 -63.87 51.48
CA VAL A 355 -3.27 -64.17 50.34
C VAL A 355 -4.24 -63.01 50.11
N ARG A 356 -4.89 -62.48 51.15
CA ARG A 356 -5.81 -61.32 51.02
C ARG A 356 -5.09 -60.10 50.45
N TYR A 357 -3.88 -59.81 50.92
CA TYR A 357 -3.07 -58.70 50.40
C TYR A 357 -2.63 -58.93 48.95
N ASN A 358 -2.24 -60.16 48.62
CA ASN A 358 -1.83 -60.56 47.28
C ASN A 358 -2.99 -60.44 46.28
N THR A 359 -4.19 -60.93 46.62
CA THR A 359 -5.40 -60.77 45.81
C THR A 359 -5.75 -59.29 45.60
N ARG A 360 -5.65 -58.45 46.63
CA ARG A 360 -5.87 -57.00 46.49
C ARG A 360 -4.86 -56.36 45.53
N SER A 361 -3.60 -56.77 45.61
CA SER A 361 -2.53 -56.24 44.74
C SER A 361 -2.70 -56.67 43.29
N LEU A 362 -3.11 -57.93 43.06
CA LEU A 362 -3.46 -58.46 41.74
C LEU A 362 -4.61 -57.67 41.11
N LEU A 363 -5.69 -57.48 41.87
CA LEU A 363 -6.87 -56.75 41.44
C LEU A 363 -6.56 -55.28 41.09
N LEU A 364 -5.75 -54.61 41.91
CA LEU A 364 -5.30 -53.24 41.64
C LEU A 364 -4.40 -53.16 40.39
N MET A 365 -3.55 -54.16 40.16
CA MET A 365 -2.71 -54.24 38.96
C MET A 365 -3.56 -54.38 37.70
N ASP A 366 -4.57 -55.24 37.72
CA ASP A 366 -5.44 -55.47 36.57
C ASP A 366 -6.34 -54.26 36.28
N ASP A 367 -6.92 -53.62 37.31
CA ASP A 367 -7.69 -52.37 37.17
C ASP A 367 -6.83 -51.26 36.55
N ALA A 368 -5.62 -51.05 37.06
CA ALA A 368 -4.70 -50.05 36.51
C ALA A 368 -4.34 -50.32 35.04
N ARG A 369 -4.10 -51.58 34.66
CA ARG A 369 -3.83 -51.97 33.26
C ARG A 369 -5.04 -51.75 32.35
N GLN A 370 -6.25 -52.08 32.82
CA GLN A 370 -7.49 -51.85 32.08
C GLN A 370 -7.71 -50.34 31.84
N ARG A 371 -7.51 -49.50 32.85
CA ARG A 371 -7.64 -48.04 32.72
C ARG A 371 -6.60 -47.43 31.79
N VAL A 372 -5.34 -47.87 31.85
CA VAL A 372 -4.30 -47.44 30.91
C VAL A 372 -4.65 -47.81 29.48
N THR A 373 -5.15 -49.04 29.27
CA THR A 373 -5.54 -49.51 27.93
C THR A 373 -6.73 -48.70 27.40
N MET A 374 -7.75 -48.46 28.24
CA MET A 374 -8.91 -47.65 27.86
C MET A 374 -8.53 -46.19 27.56
N LEU A 375 -7.65 -45.58 28.35
CA LEU A 375 -7.10 -44.24 28.09
C LEU A 375 -6.34 -44.16 26.76
N ASN A 376 -5.52 -45.17 26.45
CA ASN A 376 -4.78 -45.22 25.19
C ASN A 376 -5.72 -45.42 23.99
N THR A 377 -6.75 -46.27 24.12
CA THR A 377 -7.79 -46.43 23.09
C THR A 377 -8.58 -45.14 22.89
N TYR A 378 -8.95 -44.45 23.98
CA TYR A 378 -9.62 -43.15 23.91
C TYR A 378 -8.76 -42.10 23.19
N LEU A 379 -7.48 -42.02 23.54
CA LEU A 379 -6.52 -41.14 22.88
C LEU A 379 -6.47 -41.45 21.38
N PHE A 380 -6.30 -42.73 21.00
CA PHE A 380 -6.26 -43.17 19.61
C PHE A 380 -7.55 -42.82 18.83
N LEU A 381 -8.72 -42.91 19.47
CA LEU A 381 -10.00 -42.53 18.86
C LEU A 381 -10.13 -41.02 18.67
N ILE A 382 -9.59 -40.20 19.58
CA ILE A 382 -9.49 -38.74 19.40
C ILE A 382 -8.52 -38.40 18.27
N GLU A 383 -7.35 -39.05 18.20
CA GLU A 383 -6.34 -38.74 17.17
C GLU A 383 -6.85 -38.98 15.74
N ARG A 384 -7.79 -39.91 15.55
CA ARG A 384 -8.35 -40.25 14.23
C ARG A 384 -9.63 -39.48 13.89
N ASP A 385 -10.06 -38.55 14.75
CA ASP A 385 -11.34 -37.83 14.65
C ASP A 385 -12.54 -38.76 14.38
N ALA A 386 -12.42 -40.04 14.79
CA ALA A 386 -13.36 -41.10 14.44
C ALA A 386 -14.46 -41.26 15.49
N ALA A 387 -14.38 -40.56 16.62
CA ALA A 387 -15.34 -40.62 17.71
C ALA A 387 -16.24 -39.37 17.74
N VAL A 388 -17.52 -39.59 17.48
CA VAL A 388 -18.59 -38.59 17.63
C VAL A 388 -18.53 -38.01 19.05
N LYS A 389 -18.72 -36.69 19.21
CA LYS A 389 -18.68 -36.00 20.52
C LYS A 389 -19.53 -36.66 21.61
N GLN A 390 -20.59 -37.39 21.22
CA GLN A 390 -21.45 -38.16 22.12
C GLN A 390 -20.78 -39.39 22.73
N ASP A 391 -19.90 -40.09 22.00
CA ASP A 391 -19.23 -41.30 22.50
C ASP A 391 -18.13 -40.97 23.53
N ARG A 392 -17.62 -39.73 23.51
CA ARG A 392 -16.60 -39.27 24.46
C ARG A 392 -17.12 -39.27 25.90
N GLY A 393 -18.38 -38.90 26.10
CA GLY A 393 -19.03 -38.92 27.43
C GLY A 393 -19.19 -40.35 27.95
N ALA A 394 -19.62 -41.27 27.10
CA ALA A 394 -19.80 -42.68 27.46
C ALA A 394 -18.46 -43.37 27.79
N ILE A 395 -17.38 -43.07 27.04
CA ILE A 395 -16.05 -43.62 27.31
C ILE A 395 -15.46 -43.04 28.61
N LEU A 396 -15.60 -41.73 28.85
CA LEU A 396 -15.17 -41.12 30.12
C LEU A 396 -15.95 -41.68 31.31
N GLU A 397 -17.26 -41.87 31.16
CA GLU A 397 -18.09 -42.51 32.18
C GLU A 397 -17.62 -43.95 32.44
N ALA A 398 -17.35 -44.73 31.39
CA ALA A 398 -16.80 -46.08 31.50
C ALA A 398 -15.42 -46.09 32.18
N LEU A 399 -14.59 -45.06 31.96
CA LEU A 399 -13.26 -44.93 32.56
C LEU A 399 -13.29 -44.65 34.06
N PHE A 400 -14.32 -43.96 34.54
CA PHE A 400 -14.50 -43.65 35.97
C PHE A 400 -15.39 -44.65 36.71
N ARG A 401 -16.01 -45.61 36.03
CA ARG A 401 -16.70 -46.72 36.68
C ARG A 401 -15.69 -47.63 37.40
N ARG A 402 -16.05 -48.10 38.60
CA ARG A 402 -15.23 -49.08 39.34
C ARG A 402 -15.12 -50.37 38.52
N ALA A 403 -13.92 -50.92 38.40
CA ALA A 403 -13.71 -52.18 37.69
C ALA A 403 -14.60 -53.29 38.28
N PRO A 404 -15.20 -54.14 37.43
CA PRO A 404 -16.05 -55.23 37.88
C PRO A 404 -15.26 -56.13 38.83
N GLY A 405 -15.81 -56.38 40.02
CA GLY A 405 -15.16 -57.15 41.10
C GLY A 405 -14.50 -56.34 42.22
N HIS A 406 -14.55 -54.99 42.19
CA HIS A 406 -13.99 -54.12 43.26
C HIS A 406 -15.03 -53.54 44.25
N GLY A 407 -16.25 -54.09 44.32
CA GLY A 407 -17.27 -53.63 45.27
C GLY A 407 -18.15 -54.78 45.77
N GLY A 408 -18.26 -54.89 47.10
CA GLY A 408 -19.29 -55.67 47.80
C GLY A 408 -20.51 -54.84 48.21
N ASP A 409 -20.57 -53.56 47.85
CA ASP A 409 -21.74 -52.69 48.07
C ASP A 409 -21.99 -51.87 46.80
N THR A 410 -23.04 -52.25 46.09
CA THR A 410 -23.69 -51.45 45.06
C THR A 410 -24.30 -50.23 45.76
N VAL A 411 -23.69 -49.06 45.59
CA VAL A 411 -24.50 -47.84 45.58
C VAL A 411 -25.29 -47.94 44.28
N ASP A 412 -26.56 -48.33 44.38
CA ASP A 412 -27.47 -48.35 43.24
C ASP A 412 -27.38 -47.00 42.54
N ALA A 413 -27.30 -47.04 41.20
CA ALA A 413 -27.29 -45.82 40.41
C ALA A 413 -28.49 -44.95 40.85
N PRO A 414 -28.32 -43.64 41.05
CA PRO A 414 -29.42 -42.77 41.47
C PRO A 414 -30.59 -43.01 40.50
N HIS A 415 -31.74 -43.39 41.05
CA HIS A 415 -32.92 -43.65 40.24
C HIS A 415 -33.19 -42.41 39.39
N PHE A 416 -33.64 -42.60 38.14
CA PHE A 416 -33.96 -41.52 37.19
C PHE A 416 -34.83 -40.39 37.79
N THR A 417 -35.59 -40.69 38.85
CA THR A 417 -36.38 -39.75 39.65
C THR A 417 -35.55 -38.71 40.42
N GLU A 418 -34.34 -39.04 40.88
CA GLU A 418 -33.45 -38.09 41.58
C GLU A 418 -32.78 -37.10 40.61
N LEU A 419 -32.45 -37.56 39.39
CA LEU A 419 -31.95 -36.70 38.31
C LEU A 419 -33.00 -35.69 37.82
N LEU A 420 -34.28 -36.11 37.73
CA LEU A 420 -35.40 -35.22 37.39
C LEU A 420 -35.65 -34.16 38.47
N ARG A 421 -35.47 -34.52 39.75
CA ARG A 421 -35.67 -33.62 40.87
C ARG A 421 -34.54 -32.58 41.00
N TYR A 422 -33.30 -32.98 40.73
CA TYR A 422 -32.17 -32.06 40.68
C TYR A 422 -32.34 -31.01 39.57
N GLY A 423 -32.85 -31.41 38.40
CA GLY A 423 -33.18 -30.47 37.31
C GLY A 423 -34.30 -29.47 37.65
N GLN A 424 -35.24 -29.84 38.51
CA GLN A 424 -36.30 -28.94 39.00
C GLN A 424 -35.82 -27.97 40.09
N GLU A 425 -34.88 -28.38 40.96
CA GLU A 425 -34.36 -27.53 42.03
C GLU A 425 -33.34 -26.48 41.53
N THR A 426 -32.68 -26.71 40.39
CA THR A 426 -31.71 -25.77 39.79
C THR A 426 -32.28 -24.85 38.70
N ALA A 427 -33.55 -25.00 38.32
CA ALA A 427 -34.18 -24.10 37.36
C ALA A 427 -34.38 -22.70 37.99
N PRO A 428 -33.86 -21.61 37.40
CA PRO A 428 -34.03 -20.28 37.94
C PRO A 428 -35.52 -19.94 37.97
N LYS A 429 -36.03 -19.54 39.15
CA LYS A 429 -37.38 -19.02 39.28
C LYS A 429 -37.48 -17.75 38.44
N VAL A 430 -38.13 -17.87 37.29
CA VAL A 430 -38.54 -16.72 36.48
C VAL A 430 -39.58 -15.96 37.31
N ASN A 431 -39.17 -14.80 37.84
CA ASN A 431 -40.07 -13.80 38.39
C ASN A 431 -40.37 -12.75 37.33
#